data_AF-B8BRA8-F1
#
_entry.id   AF-B8BRA8-F1
#
_cell.length_a   1.000
_cell.length_b   1.000
_cell.length_c   1.000
_cell.angle_alpha   90.00
_cell.angle_beta   90.00
_cell.angle_gamma   90.00
#
_symmetry.space_group_name_H-M   'P 1'
#
loop_
_entity.id
_entity.type
_entity.pdbx_description
1 polymer ?
#
loop_
_entity_poly.entity_id
_entity_poly.type
_entity_poly.pdbx_seq_one_letter_code
_entity_poly.pdbx_strand_id
1 'polypeptide(L)'
;KTVVDIGGGYGDFLYQLKKSIPSGQCYCLDLPDVIADATSSCAGAMNGTVSFVPGDMFDYTTIPRPCDVIFTKHVLCDFSDDDVVRALKSFHKVLSKGGKVVIMDAVLPNGEDLNGKWNAAVSFDVLLMLSGRRGERSRLEWSNLAKEAGFAVVDVIKTSSVTVDLAILSIESG
;
A
#
# COMPACT_ATOMS: atom_id res chain seq x y z
N LYS A 1 -4.02 -5.56 17.25
CA LYS A 1 -4.01 -5.56 15.77
C LYS A 1 -2.61 -5.23 15.31
N THR A 2 -2.05 -6.00 14.39
CA THR A 2 -0.72 -5.80 13.82
C THR A 2 -0.87 -5.22 12.42
N VAL A 3 -0.31 -4.03 12.22
CA VAL A 3 -0.36 -3.28 10.98
C VAL A 3 1.03 -3.16 10.41
N VAL A 4 1.17 -3.44 9.12
CA VAL A 4 2.41 -3.23 8.37
C VAL A 4 2.15 -2.20 7.29
N ASP A 5 3.00 -1.19 7.19
CA ASP A 5 3.02 -0.22 6.09
C ASP A 5 4.23 -0.51 5.23
N ILE A 6 4.00 -0.92 3.99
CA ILE A 6 5.04 -1.29 3.03
C ILE A 6 5.40 -0.04 2.23
N GLY A 7 6.70 0.26 2.10
CA GLY A 7 7.19 1.49 1.50
C GLY A 7 6.80 2.73 2.32
N GLY A 8 6.71 2.58 3.63
CA GLY A 8 6.22 3.63 4.53
C GLY A 8 7.21 4.78 4.76
N GLY A 9 8.44 4.68 4.24
CA GLY A 9 9.50 5.67 4.38
C GLY A 9 9.76 6.05 5.84
N TYR A 10 9.49 7.31 6.19
CA TYR A 10 9.70 7.87 7.52
C TYR A 10 8.58 7.52 8.53
N GLY A 11 7.56 6.75 8.14
CA GLY A 11 6.53 6.22 9.04
C GLY A 11 5.46 7.22 9.48
N ASP A 12 5.36 8.38 8.84
CA ASP A 12 4.40 9.45 9.19
C ASP A 12 2.95 8.96 9.21
N PHE A 13 2.57 8.14 8.23
CA PHE A 13 1.23 7.57 8.15
C PHE A 13 0.95 6.69 9.38
N LEU A 14 1.83 5.75 9.67
CA LEU A 14 1.69 4.87 10.84
C LEU A 14 1.70 5.64 12.16
N TYR A 15 2.49 6.71 12.25
CA TYR A 15 2.51 7.56 13.44
C TYR A 15 1.14 8.19 13.71
N GLN A 16 0.46 8.69 12.68
CA GLN A 16 -0.91 9.19 12.82
C GLN A 16 -1.89 8.06 13.09
N LEU A 17 -1.79 6.94 12.37
CA LEU A 17 -2.68 5.78 12.53
C LEU A 17 -2.61 5.21 13.95
N LYS A 18 -1.42 5.19 14.58
CA LYS A 18 -1.22 4.67 15.95
C LYS A 18 -2.13 5.33 16.97
N LYS A 19 -2.47 6.61 16.80
CA LYS A 19 -3.40 7.34 17.68
C LYS A 19 -4.80 6.71 17.69
N SER A 20 -5.22 6.13 16.57
CA SER A 20 -6.50 5.43 16.42
C SER A 20 -6.44 3.96 16.87
N ILE A 21 -5.23 3.38 16.97
CA ILE A 21 -5.00 2.02 17.47
C ILE A 21 -3.92 1.97 18.58
N PRO A 22 -4.16 2.56 19.76
CA PRO A 22 -3.13 2.71 20.79
C PRO A 22 -2.53 1.39 21.28
N SER A 23 -3.29 0.28 21.26
CA SER A 23 -2.82 -1.07 21.62
C SER A 23 -2.30 -1.89 20.44
N GLY A 24 -2.41 -1.38 19.20
CA GLY A 24 -1.94 -2.07 18.00
C GLY A 24 -0.41 -2.02 17.86
N GLN A 25 0.17 -2.96 17.12
CA GLN A 25 1.57 -2.92 16.73
C GLN A 25 1.66 -2.35 15.31
N CYS A 26 2.57 -1.41 15.08
CA CYS A 26 2.77 -0.76 13.78
C CYS A 26 4.20 -0.98 13.32
N TYR A 27 4.35 -1.54 12.12
CA TYR A 27 5.64 -1.80 11.50
C TYR A 27 5.75 -1.06 10.17
N CYS A 28 6.74 -0.19 10.02
CA CYS A 28 7.10 0.43 8.75
C CYS A 28 8.16 -0.43 8.08
N LEU A 29 7.85 -1.05 6.95
CA LEU A 29 8.81 -1.78 6.14
C LEU A 29 9.22 -0.96 4.93
N ASP A 30 10.52 -0.84 4.72
CA ASP A 30 11.09 -0.19 3.55
C ASP A 30 12.48 -0.78 3.27
N LEU A 31 13.10 -0.37 2.16
CA LEU A 31 14.45 -0.80 1.81
C LEU A 31 15.46 -0.43 2.92
N PRO A 32 16.52 -1.23 3.11
CA PRO A 32 17.48 -1.01 4.19
C PRO A 32 18.04 0.41 4.29
N ASP A 33 18.38 1.02 3.15
CA ASP A 33 18.94 2.38 3.12
C ASP A 33 17.90 3.45 3.52
N VAL A 34 16.63 3.26 3.14
CA VAL A 34 15.53 4.15 3.53
C VAL A 34 15.30 4.06 5.04
N ILE A 35 15.29 2.85 5.59
CA ILE A 35 15.13 2.63 7.03
C ILE A 35 16.32 3.20 7.82
N ALA A 36 17.54 3.06 7.31
CA ALA A 36 18.71 3.65 7.94
C ALA A 36 18.61 5.18 8.01
N ASP A 37 18.17 5.82 6.93
CA ASP A 37 17.97 7.27 6.90
C ASP A 37 16.79 7.74 7.77
N ALA A 38 15.66 7.04 7.71
CA ALA A 38 14.47 7.33 8.50
C ALA A 38 14.75 7.22 10.00
N THR A 39 15.41 6.15 10.44
CA THR A 39 15.74 5.96 11.85
C THR A 39 16.76 6.97 12.37
N SER A 40 17.70 7.40 11.53
CA SER A 40 18.67 8.46 11.87
C SER A 40 17.99 9.82 12.02
N SER A 41 17.06 10.14 11.12
CA SER A 41 16.33 11.42 11.12
C SER A 41 15.23 11.50 12.19
N CYS A 42 14.57 10.38 12.50
CA CYS A 42 13.41 10.31 13.38
C CYS A 42 13.72 9.75 14.78
N ALA A 43 14.99 9.50 15.13
CA ALA A 43 15.44 8.77 16.32
C ALA A 43 14.77 9.17 17.66
N GLY A 44 14.28 10.40 17.79
CA GLY A 44 13.54 10.88 18.96
C GLY A 44 12.02 11.01 18.81
N ALA A 45 11.50 11.22 17.61
CA ALA A 45 10.11 11.68 17.40
C ALA A 45 9.07 10.55 17.45
N MET A 46 9.47 9.32 17.09
CA MET A 46 8.55 8.17 16.96
C MET A 46 8.92 6.99 17.85
N ASN A 47 9.84 7.19 18.80
CA ASN A 47 10.39 6.10 19.61
C ASN A 47 9.28 5.33 20.35
N GLY A 48 9.28 4.00 20.22
CA GLY A 48 8.27 3.10 20.77
C GLY A 48 6.89 3.12 20.10
N THR A 49 6.67 3.99 19.10
CA THR A 49 5.37 4.16 18.43
C THR A 49 5.26 3.32 17.15
N VAL A 50 6.34 3.29 16.36
CA VAL A 50 6.45 2.55 15.09
C VAL A 50 7.77 1.76 15.12
N SER A 51 7.72 0.50 14.69
CA SER A 51 8.91 -0.33 14.50
C SER A 51 9.35 -0.28 13.05
N PHE A 52 10.57 0.17 12.77
CA PHE A 52 11.12 0.21 11.42
C PHE A 52 11.78 -1.12 11.08
N VAL A 53 11.46 -1.66 9.90
CA VAL A 53 11.84 -3.00 9.45
C VAL A 53 12.52 -2.89 8.08
N PRO A 54 13.85 -3.05 7.99
CA PRO A 54 14.53 -3.10 6.69
C PRO A 54 14.17 -4.41 5.98
N GLY A 55 13.67 -4.32 4.75
CA GLY A 55 13.22 -5.50 4.01
C GLY A 55 12.85 -5.24 2.56
N ASP A 56 12.40 -6.30 1.90
CA ASP A 56 11.92 -6.29 0.52
C ASP A 56 10.50 -6.86 0.50
N MET A 57 9.54 -6.08 -0.01
CA MET A 57 8.14 -6.48 -0.09
C MET A 57 7.91 -7.73 -0.96
N PHE A 58 8.80 -8.02 -1.90
CA PHE A 58 8.74 -9.23 -2.71
C PHE A 58 9.19 -10.48 -1.96
N ASP A 59 9.92 -10.33 -0.85
CA ASP A 59 10.31 -11.41 0.04
C ASP A 59 9.47 -11.41 1.31
N TYR A 60 8.45 -12.27 1.33
CA TYR A 60 7.54 -12.45 2.47
C TYR A 60 8.25 -12.78 3.80
N THR A 61 9.50 -13.24 3.78
CA THR A 61 10.26 -13.55 5.00
C THR A 61 10.73 -12.30 5.74
N THR A 62 10.81 -11.17 5.04
CA THR A 62 11.19 -9.87 5.61
C THR A 62 9.99 -9.11 6.20
N ILE A 63 8.76 -9.50 5.83
CA ILE A 63 7.53 -8.83 6.26
C ILE A 63 7.09 -9.35 7.65
N PRO A 64 6.81 -8.47 8.62
CA PRO A 64 6.30 -8.87 9.93
C PRO A 64 5.05 -9.74 9.83
N ARG A 65 5.09 -10.90 10.48
CA ARG A 65 4.03 -11.93 10.37
C ARG A 65 3.75 -12.60 11.73
N PRO A 66 2.49 -13.02 11.98
CA PRO A 66 1.32 -12.73 11.17
C PRO A 66 0.87 -11.27 11.34
N CYS A 67 0.27 -10.67 10.31
CA CYS A 67 -0.29 -9.32 10.38
C CYS A 67 -1.80 -9.30 10.07
N ASP A 68 -2.50 -8.28 10.56
CA ASP A 68 -3.95 -8.11 10.32
C ASP A 68 -4.23 -7.25 9.08
N VAL A 69 -3.41 -6.21 8.87
CA VAL A 69 -3.59 -5.26 7.77
C VAL A 69 -2.23 -4.88 7.20
N ILE A 70 -2.15 -4.88 5.88
CA ILE A 70 -1.04 -4.30 5.13
C ILE A 70 -1.55 -3.03 4.43
N PHE A 71 -0.83 -1.92 4.60
CA PHE A 71 -1.02 -0.71 3.83
C PHE A 71 0.09 -0.59 2.78
N THR A 72 -0.27 -0.05 1.62
CA THR A 72 0.69 0.40 0.60
C THR A 72 0.22 1.76 0.11
N LYS A 73 1.02 2.81 0.28
CA LYS A 73 0.63 4.16 -0.15
C LYS A 73 1.61 4.72 -1.16
N HIS A 74 1.16 4.92 -2.40
CA HIS A 74 1.99 5.35 -3.52
C HIS A 74 3.21 4.45 -3.72
N VAL A 75 2.99 3.14 -3.59
CA VAL A 75 4.03 2.13 -3.77
C VAL A 75 3.73 1.30 -5.01
N LEU A 76 2.58 0.63 -5.05
CA LEU A 76 2.28 -0.32 -6.11
C LEU A 76 2.06 0.35 -7.48
N CYS A 77 1.71 1.64 -7.53
CA CYS A 77 1.70 2.45 -8.76
C CYS A 77 3.07 2.54 -9.47
N ASP A 78 4.17 2.29 -8.75
CA ASP A 78 5.52 2.37 -9.33
C ASP A 78 5.91 1.12 -10.11
N PHE A 79 5.23 0.00 -9.82
CA PHE A 79 5.65 -1.32 -10.26
C PHE A 79 4.82 -1.85 -11.43
N SER A 80 5.44 -2.74 -12.20
CA SER A 80 4.78 -3.51 -13.26
C SER A 80 3.64 -4.37 -12.70
N ASP A 81 2.74 -4.82 -13.56
CA ASP A 81 1.62 -5.68 -13.15
C ASP A 81 2.11 -7.02 -12.58
N ASP A 82 3.15 -7.61 -13.17
CA ASP A 82 3.78 -8.85 -12.68
C ASP A 82 4.39 -8.65 -11.28
N ASP A 83 5.07 -7.52 -11.06
CA ASP A 83 5.64 -7.19 -9.75
C ASP A 83 4.54 -6.94 -8.71
N VAL A 84 3.45 -6.25 -9.07
CA VAL A 84 2.30 -6.07 -8.17
C VAL A 84 1.73 -7.42 -7.76
N VAL A 85 1.49 -8.34 -8.70
CA VAL A 85 1.01 -9.69 -8.38
C VAL A 85 2.01 -10.43 -7.48
N ARG A 86 3.33 -10.30 -7.75
CA ARG A 86 4.38 -10.88 -6.92
C ARG A 86 4.35 -10.34 -5.48
N ALA A 87 4.22 -9.02 -5.30
CA ALA A 87 4.13 -8.39 -3.99
C ALA A 87 2.87 -8.84 -3.25
N LEU A 88 1.71 -8.81 -3.91
CA LEU A 88 0.45 -9.28 -3.31
C LEU A 88 0.53 -10.76 -2.88
N LYS A 89 1.17 -11.64 -3.68
CA LYS A 89 1.42 -13.03 -3.28
C LYS A 89 2.30 -13.14 -2.03
N SER A 90 3.25 -12.25 -1.83
CA SER A 90 4.03 -12.18 -0.59
C SER A 90 3.18 -11.69 0.59
N PHE A 91 2.31 -10.69 0.38
CA PHE A 91 1.38 -10.20 1.40
C PHE A 91 0.40 -11.29 1.85
N HIS A 92 -0.12 -12.08 0.90
CA HIS A 92 -1.02 -13.20 1.18
C HIS A 92 -0.40 -14.21 2.16
N LYS A 93 0.92 -14.43 2.09
CA LYS A 93 1.62 -15.41 2.95
C LYS A 93 1.76 -14.97 4.41
N VAL A 94 1.64 -13.67 4.69
CA VAL A 94 1.88 -13.11 6.03
C VAL A 94 0.61 -12.63 6.73
N LEU A 95 -0.47 -12.43 5.96
CA LEU A 95 -1.75 -12.03 6.52
C LEU A 95 -2.38 -13.16 7.35
N SER A 96 -2.96 -12.77 8.48
CA SER A 96 -3.81 -13.62 9.30
C SER A 96 -5.11 -13.94 8.57
N LYS A 97 -5.85 -14.96 9.04
CA LYS A 97 -7.21 -15.23 8.55
C LYS A 97 -8.09 -13.97 8.72
N GLY A 98 -8.72 -13.54 7.62
CA GLY A 98 -9.52 -12.30 7.58
C GLY A 98 -8.69 -11.01 7.50
N GLY A 99 -7.37 -11.13 7.33
CA GLY A 99 -6.49 -9.99 7.09
C GLY A 99 -6.76 -9.33 5.74
N LYS A 100 -6.34 -8.05 5.62
CA LYS A 100 -6.62 -7.21 4.46
C LYS A 100 -5.39 -6.51 3.93
N VAL A 101 -5.37 -6.24 2.64
CA VAL A 101 -4.47 -5.24 2.04
C VAL A 101 -5.30 -4.00 1.74
N VAL A 102 -4.77 -2.82 2.08
CA VAL A 102 -5.37 -1.53 1.76
C VAL A 102 -4.40 -0.76 0.89
N ILE A 103 -4.72 -0.66 -0.39
CA ILE A 103 -3.93 0.08 -1.37
C ILE A 103 -4.44 1.53 -1.36
N MET A 104 -3.51 2.46 -1.13
CA MET A 104 -3.75 3.89 -1.00
C MET A 104 -3.14 4.63 -2.20
N ASP A 105 -3.71 4.37 -3.37
CA ASP A 105 -3.29 4.91 -4.67
C ASP A 105 -4.50 5.57 -5.35
N ALA A 106 -4.29 6.36 -6.40
CA ALA A 106 -5.42 6.91 -7.14
C ALA A 106 -6.09 5.78 -7.94
N VAL A 107 -7.41 5.61 -7.81
CA VAL A 107 -8.14 4.64 -8.63
C VAL A 107 -8.74 5.38 -9.81
N LEU A 108 -8.16 5.14 -10.98
CA LEU A 108 -8.58 5.78 -12.22
C LEU A 108 -10.05 5.42 -12.55
N PRO A 109 -10.83 6.40 -13.03
CA PRO A 109 -12.15 6.12 -13.58
C PRO A 109 -12.06 5.12 -14.73
N ASN A 110 -13.11 4.33 -14.93
CA ASN A 110 -13.21 3.55 -16.16
C ASN A 110 -13.36 4.51 -17.35
N GLY A 111 -12.96 4.08 -18.56
CA GLY A 111 -12.93 4.94 -19.74
C GLY A 111 -14.25 5.65 -20.10
N GLU A 112 -15.38 5.16 -19.58
CA GLU A 112 -16.72 5.73 -19.77
C GLU A 112 -17.00 6.97 -18.91
N ASP A 113 -16.25 7.18 -17.81
CA ASP A 113 -16.41 8.30 -16.86
C ASP A 113 -15.53 9.51 -17.21
N LEU A 114 -14.79 9.46 -18.32
CA LEU A 114 -13.88 10.52 -18.79
C LEU A 114 -14.62 11.69 -19.47
N ASN A 115 -15.76 12.12 -18.93
CA ASN A 115 -16.57 13.22 -19.48
C ASN A 115 -15.94 14.61 -19.28
N GLY A 116 -14.78 14.82 -19.89
CA GLY A 116 -14.26 16.14 -20.26
C GLY A 116 -13.47 16.91 -19.19
N LYS A 117 -13.16 16.31 -18.04
CA LYS A 117 -12.29 16.93 -17.03
C LYS A 117 -11.02 16.12 -16.85
N TRP A 118 -9.90 16.72 -17.24
CA TRP A 118 -8.57 16.36 -16.73
C TRP A 118 -8.61 16.52 -15.21
N ASN A 119 -8.90 15.43 -14.50
CA ASN A 119 -8.91 15.42 -13.05
C ASN A 119 -7.47 15.29 -12.55
N ALA A 120 -7.21 15.76 -11.34
CA ALA A 120 -5.85 15.77 -10.80
C ALA A 120 -5.22 14.36 -10.69
N ALA A 121 -6.03 13.30 -10.57
CA ALA A 121 -5.56 11.92 -10.61
C ALA A 121 -4.94 11.57 -11.98
N VAL A 122 -5.58 11.94 -13.09
CA VAL A 122 -5.03 11.72 -14.45
C VAL A 122 -3.76 12.55 -14.66
N SER A 123 -3.70 13.80 -14.19
CA SER A 123 -2.47 14.60 -14.29
C SER A 123 -1.32 14.02 -13.47
N PHE A 124 -1.62 13.49 -12.27
CA PHE A 124 -0.64 12.82 -11.42
C PHE A 124 -0.15 11.52 -12.05
N ASP A 125 -1.06 10.72 -12.61
CA ASP A 125 -0.75 9.49 -13.33
C ASP A 125 0.19 9.74 -14.53
N VAL A 126 -0.12 10.74 -15.36
CA VAL A 126 0.77 11.16 -16.46
C VAL A 126 2.16 11.55 -15.95
N LEU A 127 2.26 12.25 -14.81
CA LEU A 127 3.55 12.59 -14.19
C LEU A 127 4.31 11.34 -13.76
N LEU A 128 3.64 10.35 -13.17
CA LEU A 128 4.27 9.07 -12.79
C LEU A 128 4.81 8.34 -14.03
N MET A 129 4.01 8.23 -15.09
CA MET A 129 4.42 7.60 -16.34
C MET A 129 5.62 8.29 -16.99
N LEU A 130 5.61 9.63 -17.04
CA LEU A 130 6.74 10.41 -17.56
C LEU A 130 8.01 10.26 -16.70
N SER A 131 7.87 9.87 -15.44
CA SER A 131 8.97 9.58 -14.52
C SER A 131 9.46 8.12 -14.62
N GLY A 132 8.97 7.35 -15.60
CA GLY A 132 9.36 5.95 -15.83
C GLY A 132 8.64 4.93 -14.93
N ARG A 133 7.62 5.37 -14.17
CA ARG A 133 6.78 4.49 -13.35
C ARG A 133 5.64 3.92 -14.19
N ARG A 134 5.03 2.81 -13.74
CA ARG A 134 3.90 2.17 -14.44
C ARG A 134 2.66 3.08 -14.47
N GLY A 135 2.39 3.76 -13.36
CA GLY A 135 1.22 4.62 -13.21
C GLY A 135 0.07 3.96 -12.46
N GLU A 136 -0.98 4.74 -12.29
CA GLU A 136 -2.20 4.42 -11.56
C GLU A 136 -3.04 3.36 -12.30
N ARG A 137 -3.96 2.75 -11.57
CA ARG A 137 -4.79 1.63 -12.05
C ARG A 137 -6.26 1.94 -11.89
N SER A 138 -7.06 1.50 -12.84
CA SER A 138 -8.51 1.44 -12.69
C SER A 138 -8.93 0.36 -11.69
N ARG A 139 -10.18 0.42 -11.22
CA ARG A 139 -10.75 -0.61 -10.34
C ARG A 139 -10.72 -2.00 -10.99
N LEU A 140 -10.95 -2.07 -12.30
CA LEU A 140 -10.96 -3.33 -13.05
C LEU A 140 -9.56 -3.95 -13.10
N GLU A 141 -8.53 -3.15 -13.37
CA GLU A 141 -7.13 -3.62 -13.33
C GLU A 141 -6.75 -4.11 -11.94
N TRP A 142 -7.04 -3.33 -10.88
CA TRP A 142 -6.80 -3.77 -9.51
C TRP A 142 -7.51 -5.10 -9.19
N SER A 143 -8.74 -5.27 -9.67
CA SER A 143 -9.51 -6.50 -9.44
C SER A 143 -8.89 -7.71 -10.14
N ASN A 144 -8.37 -7.54 -11.37
CA ASN A 144 -7.70 -8.60 -12.10
C ASN A 144 -6.39 -9.04 -11.42
N LEU A 145 -5.55 -8.06 -11.03
CA LEU A 145 -4.27 -8.34 -10.35
C LEU A 145 -4.48 -8.94 -8.97
N ALA A 146 -5.45 -8.42 -8.20
CA ALA A 146 -5.81 -8.96 -6.90
C ALA A 146 -6.23 -10.43 -7.01
N LYS A 147 -7.08 -10.76 -7.98
CA LYS A 147 -7.57 -12.11 -8.21
C LYS A 147 -6.43 -13.08 -8.52
N GLU A 148 -5.47 -12.68 -9.36
CA GLU A 148 -4.31 -13.51 -9.67
C GLU A 148 -3.43 -13.81 -8.44
N ALA A 149 -3.45 -12.92 -7.45
CA ALA A 149 -2.75 -13.08 -6.18
C ALA A 149 -3.58 -13.74 -5.06
N GLY A 150 -4.82 -14.19 -5.34
CA GLY A 150 -5.69 -14.84 -4.36
C GLY A 150 -6.50 -13.88 -3.48
N PHE A 151 -6.72 -12.66 -3.95
CA PHE A 151 -7.54 -11.64 -3.29
C PHE A 151 -8.77 -11.26 -4.10
N ALA A 152 -9.79 -10.79 -3.41
CA ALA A 152 -10.90 -10.05 -4.01
C ALA A 152 -10.84 -8.58 -3.57
N VAL A 153 -11.12 -7.65 -4.49
CA VAL A 153 -11.36 -6.24 -4.16
C VAL A 153 -12.79 -6.13 -3.59
N VAL A 154 -12.89 -5.88 -2.29
CA VAL A 154 -14.19 -5.82 -1.59
C VAL A 154 -14.80 -4.43 -1.56
N ASP A 155 -13.97 -3.39 -1.62
CA ASP A 155 -14.44 -2.01 -1.61
C ASP A 155 -13.41 -1.06 -2.24
N VAL A 156 -13.88 0.09 -2.73
CA VAL A 156 -13.05 1.22 -3.15
C VAL A 156 -13.66 2.49 -2.56
N ILE A 157 -12.99 3.06 -1.57
CA ILE A 157 -13.46 4.25 -0.86
C ILE A 157 -12.76 5.48 -1.41
N LYS A 158 -13.52 6.42 -1.98
CA LYS A 158 -13.00 7.73 -2.39
C LYS A 158 -12.66 8.56 -1.15
N THR A 159 -11.49 9.19 -1.14
CA THR A 159 -11.12 10.12 -0.06
C THR A 159 -11.35 11.58 -0.48
N SER A 160 -11.12 12.53 0.43
CA SER A 160 -11.08 13.95 0.08
C SER A 160 -9.82 14.33 -0.70
N SER A 161 -8.80 13.47 -0.71
CA SER A 161 -7.61 13.64 -1.55
C SER A 161 -7.92 13.25 -2.98
N VAL A 162 -7.43 14.04 -3.92
CA VAL A 162 -7.55 13.77 -5.36
C VAL A 162 -6.54 12.76 -5.88
N THR A 163 -5.56 12.38 -5.06
CA THR A 163 -4.50 11.41 -5.42
C THR A 163 -4.61 10.10 -4.66
N VAL A 164 -5.55 9.96 -3.72
CA VAL A 164 -5.64 8.75 -2.88
C VAL A 164 -7.08 8.29 -2.80
N ASP A 165 -7.31 7.06 -3.25
CA ASP A 165 -8.46 6.25 -2.90
C ASP A 165 -8.00 5.06 -2.06
N LEU A 166 -8.93 4.40 -1.37
CA LEU A 166 -8.64 3.20 -0.60
C LEU A 166 -9.24 1.99 -1.29
N ALA A 167 -8.43 1.23 -2.03
CA ALA A 167 -8.84 -0.07 -2.56
C ALA A 167 -8.57 -1.15 -1.50
N ILE A 168 -9.63 -1.80 -1.03
CA ILE A 168 -9.57 -2.78 0.04
C ILE A 168 -9.64 -4.18 -0.55
N LEU A 169 -8.61 -4.98 -0.28
CA LEU A 169 -8.48 -6.36 -0.74
C LEU A 169 -8.62 -7.30 0.45
N SER A 170 -9.35 -8.40 0.26
CA SER A 170 -9.45 -9.50 1.23
C SER A 170 -9.08 -10.82 0.59
N ILE A 171 -8.46 -11.72 1.36
CA ILE A 171 -8.18 -13.09 0.92
C ILE A 171 -9.49 -13.76 0.51
N GLU A 172 -9.51 -14.41 -0.66
CA GLU A 172 -10.68 -15.19 -1.08
C GLU A 172 -10.89 -16.36 -0.11
N SER A 173 -12.10 -16.48 0.42
CA SER A 173 -12.49 -17.66 1.18
C SER A 173 -12.75 -18.78 0.16
N GLY A 174 -11.83 -19.74 0.07
CA GLY A 174 -12.02 -20.95 -0.73
C GLY A 174 -13.19 -21.81 -0.26
#